data_AF-A0A928TZH8-F1
#
_entry.id   AF-A0A928TZH8-F1
#
_cell.length_a   1.000
_cell.length_b   1.000
_cell.length_c   1.000
_cell.angle_alpha   90.00
_cell.angle_beta   90.00
_cell.angle_gamma   90.00
#
_symmetry.space_group_name_H-M   'P 1'
#
loop_
_entity.id
_entity.type
_entity.pdbx_description
1 polymer ?
#
loop_
_entity_poly.entity_id
_entity_poly.type
_entity_poly.pdbx_seq_one_letter_code
_entity_poly.pdbx_strand_id
1 'polypeptide(L)'
;MRKGISLTFFFGLLIGGMAALIIWYYQKSTSAEEGALALLDRLADVDRRWRQTREQPTSTATPAPLRIPIQTPATDETPAFLRRPVITDTAVPDDLTRVNGIGAVFAARLQAQGIDTIAKVKALSATQLAEVLQTTPARAENILAAAQAV
;
A
#
# COMPACT_ATOMS: atom_id res chain seq x y z
N MET A 1 6.30 -59.54 -19.92
CA MET A 1 6.93 -59.20 -18.62
C MET A 1 7.36 -57.74 -18.64
N ARG A 2 6.69 -56.84 -17.91
CA ARG A 2 7.12 -55.43 -17.81
C ARG A 2 8.29 -55.37 -16.82
N LYS A 3 9.50 -55.06 -17.30
CA LYS A 3 10.65 -54.79 -16.43
C LYS A 3 10.35 -53.52 -15.63
N GLY A 4 10.20 -53.66 -14.32
CA GLY A 4 10.15 -52.52 -13.41
C GLY A 4 11.48 -51.78 -13.48
N ILE A 5 11.43 -50.48 -13.70
CA ILE A 5 12.59 -49.60 -13.65
C ILE A 5 13.22 -49.75 -12.26
N SER A 6 14.56 -49.91 -12.20
CA SER A 6 15.24 -50.10 -10.92
C SER A 6 15.02 -48.90 -10.02
N LEU A 7 14.56 -49.14 -8.79
CA LEU A 7 14.22 -48.09 -7.83
C LEU A 7 15.40 -47.14 -7.56
N THR A 8 16.63 -47.65 -7.58
CA THR A 8 17.87 -46.87 -7.52
C THR A 8 18.09 -45.93 -8.71
N PHE A 9 17.71 -46.35 -9.91
CA PHE A 9 17.74 -45.48 -11.09
C PHE A 9 16.70 -44.35 -10.96
N PHE A 10 15.52 -44.66 -10.41
CA PHE A 10 14.49 -43.67 -10.16
C PHE A 10 14.93 -42.62 -9.14
N PHE A 11 15.59 -43.04 -8.04
CA PHE A 11 16.16 -42.10 -7.06
C PHE A 11 17.27 -41.23 -7.66
N GLY A 12 18.15 -41.80 -8.49
CA GLY A 12 19.18 -41.03 -9.19
C GLY A 12 18.59 -39.97 -10.13
N LEU A 13 17.56 -40.35 -10.90
CA LEU A 13 16.82 -39.43 -11.78
C LEU A 13 16.10 -38.34 -10.97
N LEU A 14 15.47 -38.71 -9.86
CA LEU A 14 14.73 -37.78 -8.99
C LEU A 14 15.68 -36.75 -8.37
N ILE A 15 16.80 -37.19 -7.80
CA ILE A 15 17.77 -36.30 -7.16
C ILE A 15 18.44 -35.41 -8.20
N GLY A 16 18.84 -35.96 -9.35
CA GLY A 16 19.43 -35.18 -10.44
C GLY A 16 18.45 -34.14 -11.01
N GLY A 17 17.18 -34.55 -11.20
CA GLY A 17 16.11 -33.65 -11.62
C GLY A 17 15.86 -32.55 -10.60
N MET A 18 15.82 -32.88 -9.29
CA MET A 18 15.63 -31.91 -8.21
C MET A 18 16.79 -30.93 -8.12
N ALA A 19 18.03 -31.39 -8.24
CA ALA A 19 19.22 -30.52 -8.28
C ALA A 19 19.19 -29.56 -9.48
N ALA A 20 18.84 -30.07 -10.67
CA ALA A 20 18.67 -29.22 -11.86
C ALA A 20 17.54 -28.19 -11.68
N LEU A 21 16.45 -28.56 -11.03
CA LEU A 21 15.33 -27.67 -10.73
C LEU A 21 15.71 -26.59 -9.71
N ILE A 22 16.50 -26.95 -8.70
CA ILE A 22 17.06 -26.00 -7.72
C ILE A 22 17.99 -25.01 -8.43
N ILE A 23 18.92 -25.49 -9.27
CA ILE A 23 19.82 -24.62 -10.03
C ILE A 23 19.04 -23.69 -10.97
N TRP A 24 18.04 -24.22 -11.68
CA TRP A 24 17.16 -23.43 -12.54
C TRP A 24 16.35 -22.40 -11.75
N TYR A 25 15.86 -22.78 -10.56
CA TYR A 25 15.14 -21.89 -9.66
C TYR A 25 16.05 -20.76 -9.15
N TYR A 26 17.30 -21.04 -8.79
CA TYR A 26 18.26 -20.00 -8.40
C TYR A 26 18.54 -19.03 -9.55
N GLN A 27 18.80 -19.53 -10.77
CA GLN A 27 18.98 -18.65 -11.93
C GLN A 27 17.73 -17.80 -12.25
N LYS A 28 16.52 -18.35 -12.10
CA LYS A 28 15.28 -17.63 -12.37
C LYS A 28 14.84 -16.69 -11.24
N SER A 29 15.25 -16.98 -10.01
CA SER A 29 14.87 -16.20 -8.81
C SER A 29 15.88 -15.11 -8.45
N THR A 30 17.02 -15.04 -9.14
CA THR A 30 17.94 -13.87 -9.18
C THR A 30 17.31 -12.69 -9.94
N SER A 31 16.09 -12.34 -9.58
CA SER A 31 15.49 -11.04 -9.94
C SER A 31 14.97 -10.32 -8.70
N ALA A 32 14.76 -11.03 -7.60
CA ALA A 32 14.36 -10.43 -6.33
C ALA A 32 15.55 -9.87 -5.54
N GLU A 33 16.74 -10.48 -5.67
CA GLU A 33 17.95 -10.06 -4.95
C GLU A 33 18.58 -8.80 -5.57
N GLU A 34 18.51 -8.67 -6.90
CA GLU A 34 19.00 -7.55 -7.69
C GLU A 34 18.21 -6.27 -7.36
N GLY A 35 16.90 -6.39 -7.10
CA GLY A 35 16.08 -5.27 -6.66
C GLY A 35 16.45 -4.77 -5.26
N ALA A 36 16.81 -5.68 -4.35
CA ALA A 36 17.27 -5.32 -3.01
C ALA A 36 18.62 -4.59 -3.08
N LEU A 37 19.58 -5.09 -3.87
CA LEU A 37 20.88 -4.44 -4.04
C LEU A 37 20.76 -3.05 -4.67
N ALA A 38 19.89 -2.88 -5.68
CA ALA A 38 19.64 -1.59 -6.30
C ALA A 38 19.07 -0.55 -5.31
N LEU A 39 18.29 -0.99 -4.32
CA LEU A 39 17.79 -0.11 -3.26
C LEU A 39 18.91 0.30 -2.30
N LEU A 40 19.82 -0.62 -1.93
CA LEU A 40 20.97 -0.29 -1.09
C LEU A 40 21.92 0.71 -1.77
N ASP A 41 22.21 0.51 -3.06
CA ASP A 41 23.05 1.45 -3.83
C ASP A 41 22.42 2.84 -3.91
N ARG A 42 21.10 2.89 -4.20
CA ARG A 42 20.37 4.15 -4.26
C ARG A 42 20.35 4.88 -2.91
N LEU A 43 20.27 4.14 -1.80
CA LEU A 43 20.32 4.73 -0.46
C LEU A 43 21.72 5.30 -0.15
N ALA A 44 22.78 4.58 -0.53
CA ALA A 44 24.15 5.03 -0.36
C ALA A 44 24.45 6.32 -1.15
N ASP A 45 23.90 6.46 -2.35
CA ASP A 45 24.06 7.69 -3.15
C ASP A 45 23.34 8.90 -2.55
N VAL A 46 22.15 8.68 -1.97
CA VAL A 46 21.42 9.74 -1.25
C VAL A 46 22.25 10.24 -0.06
N ASP A 47 22.84 9.34 0.72
CA ASP A 47 23.68 9.70 1.87
C ASP A 47 24.91 10.52 1.47
N ARG A 48 25.57 10.18 0.35
CA ARG A 48 26.71 10.95 -0.17
C ARG A 48 26.31 12.37 -0.54
N ARG A 49 25.15 12.53 -1.19
CA ARG A 49 24.64 13.84 -1.64
C ARG A 49 24.32 14.78 -0.47
N TRP A 50 23.76 14.24 0.62
CA TRP A 50 23.51 15.02 1.83
C TRP A 50 24.79 15.52 2.51
N ARG A 51 25.83 14.69 2.54
CA ARG A 51 27.15 15.09 3.09
C ARG A 51 27.79 16.17 2.24
N GLN A 52 27.77 16.04 0.91
CA GLN A 52 28.26 17.07 -0.01
C GLN A 52 27.56 18.43 0.15
N THR A 53 26.26 18.42 0.47
CA THR A 53 25.49 19.66 0.64
C THR A 53 25.79 20.34 1.98
N ARG A 54 26.08 19.55 3.03
CA ARG A 54 26.51 20.09 4.34
C ARG A 54 27.95 20.59 4.34
N GLU A 55 28.80 19.97 3.54
CA GLU A 55 30.22 20.34 3.43
C GLU A 55 30.48 21.46 2.44
N GLN A 56 29.47 21.95 1.71
CA GLN A 56 29.58 23.24 1.03
C GLN A 56 29.47 24.34 2.09
N PRO A 57 30.59 24.99 2.50
CA PRO A 57 30.47 26.20 3.27
C PRO A 57 29.68 27.19 2.41
N THR A 58 28.59 27.69 2.97
CA THR A 58 27.81 28.83 2.49
C THR A 58 28.75 30.02 2.24
N SER A 59 29.42 30.05 1.09
CA SER A 59 30.03 31.27 0.57
C SER A 59 29.00 31.94 -0.32
N THR A 60 28.38 32.95 0.29
CA THR A 60 27.73 34.08 -0.38
C THR A 60 26.41 33.77 -1.10
N ALA A 61 25.42 33.34 -0.34
CA ALA A 61 24.03 33.59 -0.70
C ALA A 61 23.38 34.36 0.46
N THR A 62 23.38 35.69 0.36
CA THR A 62 22.35 36.54 0.96
C THR A 62 21.00 35.80 0.84
N PRO A 63 20.17 35.74 1.90
CA PRO A 63 18.86 35.09 1.81
C PRO A 63 17.96 35.93 0.91
N ALA A 64 18.15 35.79 -0.39
CA ALA A 64 17.18 36.19 -1.38
C ALA A 64 16.00 35.23 -1.15
N PRO A 65 14.81 35.74 -0.76
CA PRO A 65 13.64 34.87 -0.70
C PRO A 65 13.51 34.19 -2.05
N LEU A 66 13.29 32.87 -2.03
CA LEU A 66 13.05 32.04 -3.20
C LEU A 66 11.92 32.66 -4.03
N ARG A 67 12.29 33.54 -4.96
CA ARG A 67 11.41 34.07 -5.99
C ARG A 67 11.28 32.97 -7.02
N ILE A 68 10.38 32.04 -6.74
CA ILE A 68 9.83 31.14 -7.75
C ILE A 68 9.13 32.07 -8.75
N PRO A 69 9.56 32.17 -10.02
CA PRO A 69 8.84 32.94 -11.02
C PRO A 69 7.57 32.15 -11.37
N ILE A 70 6.53 32.30 -10.55
CA ILE A 70 5.20 31.84 -10.91
C ILE A 70 4.74 32.82 -12.00
N GLN A 71 4.85 32.46 -13.27
CA GLN A 71 4.12 33.16 -14.32
C GLN A 71 2.63 32.96 -14.05
N THR A 72 1.99 33.94 -13.41
CA THR A 72 0.53 34.01 -13.30
C THR A 72 0.01 34.66 -14.57
N PRO A 73 -0.61 33.92 -15.52
CA PRO A 73 -1.36 34.58 -16.58
C PRO A 73 -2.52 35.35 -15.91
N ALA A 74 -2.50 36.68 -16.03
CA ALA A 74 -3.52 37.58 -15.52
C ALA A 74 -4.78 37.51 -16.40
N THR A 75 -5.42 36.34 -16.42
CA THR A 75 -6.75 36.17 -16.98
C THR A 75 -7.66 35.83 -15.80
N ASP A 76 -8.67 36.68 -15.57
CA ASP A 76 -9.66 36.60 -14.48
C ASP A 76 -10.50 35.31 -14.50
N GLU A 77 -10.26 34.43 -15.47
CA GLU A 77 -10.77 33.06 -15.50
C GLU A 77 -10.00 32.22 -14.47
N THR A 78 -10.49 32.20 -13.23
CA THR A 78 -10.12 31.12 -12.32
C THR A 78 -10.48 29.81 -13.03
N PRO A 79 -9.51 28.95 -13.37
CA PRO A 79 -9.77 27.75 -14.13
C PRO A 79 -10.83 26.91 -13.41
N ALA A 80 -11.71 26.25 -14.16
CA ALA A 80 -12.80 25.45 -13.58
C ALA A 80 -12.30 24.39 -12.57
N PHE A 81 -11.04 23.95 -12.70
CA PHE A 81 -10.39 23.04 -11.76
C PHE A 81 -9.94 23.68 -10.43
N LEU A 82 -9.75 25.01 -10.39
CA LEU A 82 -9.48 25.78 -9.16
C LEU A 82 -10.78 26.27 -8.50
N ARG A 83 -11.91 26.29 -9.23
CA ARG A 83 -13.21 26.40 -8.58
C ARG A 83 -13.43 25.13 -7.79
N ARG A 84 -13.19 25.19 -6.48
CA ARG A 84 -13.69 24.18 -5.55
C ARG A 84 -15.19 24.08 -5.80
N PRO A 85 -15.72 22.95 -6.31
CA PRO A 85 -17.16 22.76 -6.27
C PRO A 85 -17.54 22.87 -4.80
N VAL A 86 -18.49 23.75 -4.47
CA VAL A 86 -19.20 23.65 -3.21
C VAL A 86 -19.94 22.33 -3.32
N ILE A 87 -19.29 21.25 -2.87
CA ILE A 87 -19.88 19.94 -2.75
C ILE A 87 -20.82 20.08 -1.57
N THR A 88 -22.09 20.38 -1.84
CA THR A 88 -23.16 20.08 -0.91
C THR A 88 -23.04 18.61 -0.56
N ASP A 89 -22.67 18.35 0.69
CA ASP A 89 -22.55 17.07 1.38
C ASP A 89 -23.19 15.88 0.63
N THR A 90 -22.42 15.30 -0.28
CA THR A 90 -22.74 14.02 -0.92
C THR A 90 -21.44 13.23 -1.02
N ALA A 91 -21.27 12.35 -0.03
CA ALA A 91 -20.49 11.13 -0.10
C ALA A 91 -19.02 11.29 -0.54
N VAL A 92 -18.21 11.95 0.28
CA VAL A 92 -16.82 11.49 0.41
C VAL A 92 -16.89 10.19 1.21
N PRO A 93 -16.45 9.04 0.67
CA PRO A 93 -16.34 7.82 1.46
C PRO A 93 -15.43 8.13 2.63
N ASP A 94 -15.98 8.07 3.83
CA ASP A 94 -15.20 8.23 5.04
C ASP A 94 -14.20 7.08 5.10
N ASP A 95 -13.02 7.36 5.63
CA ASP A 95 -12.00 6.33 5.76
C ASP A 95 -12.38 5.40 6.91
N LEU A 96 -13.15 4.37 6.60
CA LEU A 96 -13.62 3.36 7.55
C LEU A 96 -12.46 2.63 8.23
N THR A 97 -11.24 2.68 7.66
CA THR A 97 -10.05 2.07 8.28
C THR A 97 -9.57 2.81 9.53
N ARG A 98 -10.11 4.01 9.81
CA ARG A 98 -9.89 4.73 11.07
C ARG A 98 -10.49 4.03 12.28
N VAL A 99 -11.50 3.18 12.09
CA VAL A 99 -12.10 2.40 13.16
C VAL A 99 -11.22 1.19 13.48
N ASN A 100 -10.75 1.09 14.72
CA ASN A 100 -9.92 -0.03 15.17
C ASN A 100 -10.69 -1.36 14.99
N GLY A 101 -10.12 -2.27 14.21
CA GLY A 101 -10.74 -3.55 13.83
C GLY A 101 -11.34 -3.58 12.41
N ILE A 102 -11.44 -2.44 11.71
CA ILE A 102 -11.82 -2.36 10.30
C ILE A 102 -10.55 -2.25 9.44
N GLY A 103 -10.11 -3.37 8.87
CA GLY A 103 -9.06 -3.39 7.85
C GLY A 103 -9.60 -3.14 6.43
N ALA A 104 -8.71 -3.02 5.45
CA ALA A 104 -9.07 -2.78 4.04
C ALA A 104 -10.12 -3.76 3.47
N VAL A 105 -10.09 -5.03 3.89
CA VAL A 105 -11.06 -6.05 3.46
C VAL A 105 -12.46 -5.75 4.00
N PHE A 106 -12.57 -5.32 5.25
CA PHE A 106 -13.86 -4.99 5.86
C PHE A 106 -14.39 -3.64 5.34
N ALA A 107 -13.50 -2.67 5.15
CA ALA A 107 -13.85 -1.41 4.50
C ALA A 107 -14.41 -1.64 3.09
N ALA A 108 -13.77 -2.50 2.28
CA ALA A 108 -14.27 -2.86 0.95
C ALA A 108 -15.64 -3.56 0.99
N ARG A 109 -15.87 -4.45 1.97
CA ARG A 109 -17.17 -5.13 2.15
C ARG A 109 -18.28 -4.15 2.56
N LEU A 110 -17.99 -3.20 3.44
CA LEU A 110 -18.93 -2.16 3.85
C LEU A 110 -19.25 -1.23 2.67
N GLN A 111 -18.24 -0.82 1.91
CA GLN A 111 -18.40 -0.02 0.70
C GLN A 111 -19.24 -0.76 -0.35
N ALA A 112 -19.04 -2.06 -0.53
CA ALA A 112 -19.86 -2.89 -1.44
C ALA A 112 -21.34 -2.94 -1.04
N GLN A 113 -21.66 -2.69 0.23
CA GLN A 113 -23.03 -2.58 0.75
C GLN A 113 -23.54 -1.13 0.85
N GLY A 114 -22.79 -0.15 0.30
CA GLY A 114 -23.16 1.27 0.36
C GLY A 114 -22.99 1.92 1.74
N ILE A 115 -22.31 1.23 2.65
CA ILE A 115 -21.90 1.74 3.96
C ILE A 115 -20.52 2.35 3.78
N ASP A 116 -20.50 3.62 3.44
CA ASP A 116 -19.33 4.39 3.07
C ASP A 116 -18.94 5.43 4.13
N THR A 117 -19.69 5.56 5.23
CA THR A 117 -19.39 6.51 6.31
C THR A 117 -19.37 5.86 7.69
N ILE A 118 -18.55 6.38 8.61
CA ILE A 118 -18.52 5.91 10.00
C ILE A 118 -19.89 6.12 10.67
N ALA A 119 -20.62 7.17 10.30
CA ALA A 119 -21.99 7.42 10.77
C ALA A 119 -22.97 6.30 10.37
N LYS A 120 -22.88 5.79 9.14
CA LYS A 120 -23.68 4.63 8.70
C LYS A 120 -23.30 3.36 9.46
N VAL A 121 -22.01 3.15 9.76
CA VAL A 121 -21.55 2.02 10.60
C VAL A 121 -22.12 2.11 12.02
N LYS A 122 -22.16 3.32 12.62
CA LYS A 122 -22.74 3.55 13.96
C LYS A 122 -24.25 3.30 14.02
N ALA A 123 -24.96 3.45 12.90
CA ALA A 123 -26.40 3.22 12.80
C ALA A 123 -26.79 1.74 12.68
N LEU A 124 -25.85 0.86 12.33
CA LEU A 124 -26.06 -0.59 12.23
C LEU A 124 -25.95 -1.25 13.61
N SER A 125 -26.73 -2.30 13.83
CA SER A 125 -26.56 -3.15 15.02
C SER A 125 -25.35 -4.07 14.88
N ALA A 126 -24.80 -4.54 16.00
CA ALA A 126 -23.69 -5.50 15.99
C ALA A 126 -24.02 -6.79 15.21
N THR A 127 -25.29 -7.22 15.24
CA THR A 127 -25.78 -8.38 14.48
C THR A 127 -25.81 -8.13 12.98
N GLN A 128 -26.29 -6.96 12.53
CA GLN A 128 -26.29 -6.58 11.11
C GLN A 128 -24.87 -6.36 10.59
N LEU A 129 -24.00 -5.78 11.42
CA LEU A 129 -22.59 -5.59 11.08
C LEU A 129 -21.85 -6.94 10.97
N ALA A 130 -22.16 -7.91 11.83
CA ALA A 130 -21.60 -9.26 11.76
C ALA A 130 -22.01 -9.99 10.46
N GLU A 131 -23.27 -9.83 10.04
CA GLU A 131 -23.79 -10.41 8.80
C GLU A 131 -23.13 -9.80 7.55
N VAL A 132 -23.05 -8.46 7.49
CA VAL A 132 -22.41 -7.73 6.39
C VAL A 132 -20.91 -8.04 6.29
N LEU A 133 -20.22 -8.07 7.44
CA LEU A 133 -18.78 -8.34 7.48
C LEU A 133 -18.45 -9.84 7.41
N GLN A 134 -19.45 -10.72 7.47
CA GLN A 134 -19.31 -12.17 7.61
C GLN A 134 -18.34 -12.55 8.75
N THR A 135 -18.57 -11.97 9.92
CA THR A 135 -17.72 -12.16 11.09
C THR A 135 -18.51 -12.60 12.32
N THR A 136 -17.82 -12.90 13.43
CA THR A 136 -18.47 -13.30 14.67
C THR A 136 -19.12 -12.10 15.36
N PRO A 137 -20.25 -12.27 16.08
CA PRO A 137 -20.95 -11.17 16.76
C PRO A 137 -20.05 -10.45 17.76
N ALA A 138 -19.25 -11.20 18.53
CA ALA A 138 -18.27 -10.62 19.47
C ALA A 138 -17.23 -9.71 18.80
N ARG A 139 -16.85 -9.99 17.55
CA ARG A 139 -15.91 -9.14 16.80
C ARG A 139 -16.60 -7.89 16.25
N ALA A 140 -17.84 -8.02 15.79
CA ALA A 140 -18.64 -6.89 15.35
C ALA A 140 -18.95 -5.92 16.50
N GLU A 141 -19.19 -6.42 17.72
CA GLU A 141 -19.34 -5.59 18.92
C GLU A 141 -18.10 -4.76 19.23
N ASN A 142 -16.91 -5.38 19.17
CA ASN A 142 -15.64 -4.67 19.37
C ASN A 142 -15.42 -3.57 18.32
N ILE A 143 -15.77 -3.84 17.06
CA ILE A 143 -15.68 -2.87 15.97
C ILE A 143 -16.68 -1.72 16.17
N LEU A 144 -17.90 -2.02 16.62
CA LEU A 144 -18.93 -1.03 16.89
C LEU A 144 -18.55 -0.13 18.07
N ALA A 145 -18.02 -0.71 19.14
CA ALA A 145 -17.47 0.04 20.28
C ALA A 145 -16.29 0.93 19.85
N ALA A 146 -15.39 0.42 19.01
CA ALA A 146 -14.31 1.22 18.45
C ALA A 146 -14.83 2.33 17.54
N ALA A 147 -15.88 2.09 16.75
CA ALA A 147 -16.49 3.10 15.90
C ALA A 147 -17.08 4.24 16.74
N GLN A 148 -17.72 3.92 17.87
CA GLN A 148 -18.26 4.91 18.81
C GLN A 148 -17.19 5.82 19.44
N ALA A 149 -15.97 5.31 19.60
CA ALA A 149 -14.84 6.05 20.20
C ALA A 149 -14.10 6.98 19.23
N VAL A 150 -14.41 6.93 17.93
CA VAL A 150 -13.91 7.84 16.88
C VAL A 150 -14.89 8.99 16.68
#